data_AF-A0A9E0IL24-F1
#
_entry.id   AF-A0A9E0IL24-F1
#
_cell.length_a   1.000
_cell.length_b   1.000
_cell.length_c   1.000
_cell.angle_alpha   90.00
_cell.angle_beta   90.00
_cell.angle_gamma   90.00
#
_symmetry.space_group_name_H-M   'P 1'
#
loop_
_entity.id
_entity.type
_entity.pdbx_description
1 polymer ?
#
loop_
_entity_poly.entity_id
_entity_poly.type
_entity_poly.pdbx_seq_one_letter_code
_entity_poly.pdbx_strand_id
1 'polypeptide(L)'
;MSASQPIRIAARLAAVLGLTLAAFGAGAGCGGSDDDCVGAACQCNAGGDCAFTCPTGGCGVQCAGDCDSTCAGGGCTQQCDEGATCTFSCQGTGCVQQCNTGATCTLSCPGGGCTQMCFGSATCTATCTGGGCATD
;
A
#
# COMPACT_ATOMS: atom_id res chain seq x y z
N MET A 1 -50.32 -1.02 59.09
CA MET A 1 -50.77 -2.38 58.77
C MET A 1 -51.56 -2.31 57.48
N SER A 2 -50.94 -2.60 56.35
CA SER A 2 -51.56 -3.14 55.13
C SER A 2 -50.49 -3.18 54.05
N ALA A 3 -49.98 -4.37 53.82
CA ALA A 3 -49.20 -4.72 52.64
C ALA A 3 -50.19 -5.27 51.60
N SER A 4 -50.17 -4.68 50.40
CA SER A 4 -50.96 -5.16 49.25
C SER A 4 -50.10 -5.13 47.99
N GLN A 5 -49.45 -6.28 47.78
CA GLN A 5 -49.26 -7.02 46.52
C GLN A 5 -48.41 -6.46 45.34
N PRO A 6 -47.88 -7.40 44.50
CA PRO A 6 -46.61 -7.25 43.79
C PRO A 6 -46.79 -7.03 42.28
N ILE A 7 -46.04 -6.08 41.71
CA ILE A 7 -45.95 -5.91 40.26
C ILE A 7 -44.78 -6.74 39.74
N ARG A 8 -45.13 -7.82 39.05
CA ARG A 8 -44.25 -8.60 38.18
C ARG A 8 -43.85 -7.74 36.98
N ILE A 9 -42.61 -7.30 36.89
CA ILE A 9 -41.97 -7.04 35.59
C ILE A 9 -40.58 -7.67 35.63
N ALA A 10 -40.57 -8.94 35.29
CA ALA A 10 -39.39 -9.60 34.75
C ALA A 10 -39.10 -8.99 33.38
N ALA A 11 -37.90 -8.44 33.21
CA ALA A 11 -37.11 -8.49 31.98
C ALA A 11 -35.90 -7.57 32.19
N ARG A 12 -34.84 -8.17 32.73
CA ARG A 12 -33.49 -7.62 32.64
C ARG A 12 -33.03 -7.70 31.17
N LEU A 13 -32.13 -6.78 30.81
CA LEU A 13 -31.24 -6.81 29.64
C LEU A 13 -31.88 -6.60 28.26
N ALA A 14 -31.71 -5.39 27.72
CA ALA A 14 -31.37 -5.13 26.31
C ALA A 14 -30.71 -3.75 26.26
N ALA A 15 -29.38 -3.70 26.40
CA ALA A 15 -28.45 -3.54 25.29
C ALA A 15 -28.31 -2.06 24.85
N VAL A 16 -27.46 -1.35 25.60
CA VAL A 16 -26.79 -0.14 25.15
C VAL A 16 -25.60 -0.57 24.29
N LEU A 17 -25.72 -0.55 22.96
CA LEU A 17 -24.57 -0.42 22.05
C LEU A 17 -25.04 -0.24 20.60
N GLY A 18 -24.70 0.89 19.97
CA GLY A 18 -25.05 1.11 18.57
C GLY A 18 -24.50 2.41 18.01
N LEU A 19 -23.27 2.79 18.39
CA LEU A 19 -22.51 3.82 17.70
C LEU A 19 -21.64 3.11 16.65
N THR A 20 -22.09 3.05 15.41
CA THR A 20 -21.24 2.60 14.29
C THR A 20 -21.01 3.77 13.34
N LEU A 21 -19.93 4.51 13.63
CA LEU A 21 -19.19 5.24 12.60
C LEU A 21 -18.62 4.19 11.63
N ALA A 22 -19.07 4.18 10.38
CA ALA A 22 -18.36 3.54 9.29
C ALA A 22 -17.86 4.64 8.35
N ALA A 23 -16.54 4.70 8.25
CA ALA A 23 -15.75 5.79 7.71
C ALA A 23 -15.92 5.99 6.20
N PHE A 24 -15.66 7.22 5.77
CA PHE A 24 -15.46 7.63 4.38
C PHE A 24 -14.43 6.73 3.69
N GLY A 25 -14.88 5.91 2.75
CA GLY A 25 -14.01 5.21 1.80
C GLY A 25 -13.77 6.06 0.56
N ALA A 26 -12.95 7.10 0.67
CA ALA A 26 -12.36 7.73 -0.52
C ALA A 26 -11.23 6.80 -0.99
N GLY A 27 -11.55 5.92 -1.94
CA GLY A 27 -10.60 4.94 -2.46
C GLY A 27 -9.44 5.63 -3.18
N ALA A 28 -8.26 5.62 -2.55
CA ALA A 28 -6.99 5.64 -3.26
C ALA A 28 -6.85 4.26 -3.94
N GLY A 29 -7.58 4.04 -5.03
CA GLY A 29 -7.52 2.79 -5.76
C GLY A 29 -6.25 2.72 -6.58
N CYS A 30 -5.44 1.69 -6.34
CA CYS A 30 -4.45 1.25 -7.31
C CYS A 30 -5.17 0.48 -8.43
N GLY A 31 -4.81 0.73 -9.70
CA GLY A 31 -5.43 0.08 -10.85
C GLY A 31 -4.41 -0.38 -11.90
N GLY A 32 -4.67 -1.53 -12.50
CA GLY A 32 -3.80 -2.16 -13.49
C GLY A 32 -4.38 -3.45 -14.10
N SER A 33 -3.56 -4.14 -14.88
CA SER A 33 -4.02 -5.14 -15.87
C SER A 33 -4.05 -6.59 -15.38
N ASP A 34 -3.26 -6.96 -14.36
CA ASP A 34 -3.04 -8.35 -13.93
C ASP A 34 -2.93 -8.48 -12.40
N ASP A 35 -3.83 -7.82 -11.68
CA ASP A 35 -3.60 -7.44 -10.27
C ASP A 35 -4.60 -8.00 -9.25
N ASP A 36 -4.09 -8.44 -8.09
CA ASP A 36 -4.88 -8.64 -6.86
C ASP A 36 -4.81 -7.37 -5.99
N CYS A 37 -5.76 -6.44 -6.18
CA CYS A 37 -5.82 -5.18 -5.42
C CYS A 37 -6.85 -5.22 -4.29
N VAL A 38 -6.45 -4.85 -3.08
CA VAL A 38 -7.38 -4.57 -1.96
C VAL A 38 -7.14 -3.15 -1.45
N GLY A 39 -7.96 -2.22 -1.93
CA GLY A 39 -7.83 -0.79 -1.60
C GLY A 39 -6.61 -0.16 -2.28
N ALA A 40 -5.66 0.33 -1.47
CA ALA A 40 -4.40 0.91 -1.95
C ALA A 40 -3.24 -0.11 -1.97
N ALA A 41 -3.49 -1.35 -1.55
CA ALA A 41 -2.52 -2.43 -1.55
C ALA A 41 -2.74 -3.33 -2.77
N CYS A 42 -1.66 -3.64 -3.47
CA CYS A 42 -1.64 -4.30 -4.76
C CYS A 42 -0.56 -5.39 -4.77
N GLN A 43 -0.87 -6.60 -5.24
CA GLN A 43 0.08 -7.71 -5.31
C GLN A 43 0.21 -8.26 -6.74
N CYS A 44 1.45 -8.42 -7.19
CA CYS A 44 1.82 -9.17 -8.39
C CYS A 44 2.44 -10.50 -8.00
N ASN A 45 1.86 -11.58 -8.50
CA ASN A 45 2.29 -12.93 -8.17
C ASN A 45 3.56 -13.34 -8.94
N ALA A 46 4.25 -14.37 -8.45
CA ALA A 46 5.51 -14.82 -9.03
C ALA A 46 5.35 -15.26 -10.49
N GLY A 47 6.23 -14.78 -11.36
CA GLY A 47 6.19 -15.03 -12.81
C GLY A 47 5.07 -14.29 -13.55
N GLY A 48 4.35 -13.37 -12.88
CA GLY A 48 3.46 -12.42 -13.53
C GLY A 48 4.21 -11.24 -14.12
N ASP A 49 3.57 -10.56 -15.08
CA ASP A 49 3.97 -9.27 -15.63
C ASP A 49 2.83 -8.31 -15.30
N CYS A 50 3.04 -7.42 -14.33
CA CYS A 50 1.99 -6.59 -13.74
C CYS A 50 2.32 -5.10 -13.89
N ALA A 51 1.29 -4.30 -14.15
CA ALA A 51 1.43 -2.86 -14.34
C ALA A 51 0.45 -2.09 -13.44
N PHE A 52 0.96 -1.37 -12.43
CA PHE A 52 0.15 -0.67 -11.44
C PHE A 52 0.19 0.84 -11.59
N THR A 53 -0.96 1.50 -11.42
CA THR A 53 -1.07 2.95 -11.38
C THR A 53 -1.71 3.43 -10.09
N CYS A 54 -1.09 4.43 -9.46
CA CYS A 54 -1.53 5.06 -8.23
C CYS A 54 -1.58 6.59 -8.41
N PRO A 55 -2.68 7.14 -8.96
CA PRO A 55 -2.78 8.57 -9.25
C PRO A 55 -2.85 9.40 -7.97
N THR A 56 -3.53 8.91 -6.94
CA THR A 56 -3.77 9.65 -5.69
C THR A 56 -2.60 9.58 -4.71
N GLY A 57 -1.65 8.67 -4.93
CA GLY A 57 -0.54 8.41 -4.01
C GLY A 57 -0.90 7.46 -2.87
N GLY A 58 0.10 7.10 -2.06
CA GLY A 58 -0.08 6.26 -0.88
C GLY A 58 -0.34 4.77 -1.14
N CYS A 59 -0.09 4.28 -2.36
CA CYS A 59 -0.27 2.86 -2.68
C CYS A 59 0.90 2.01 -2.20
N GLY A 60 0.60 0.78 -1.79
CA GLY A 60 1.57 -0.27 -1.52
C GLY A 60 1.52 -1.32 -2.61
N VAL A 61 2.63 -1.58 -3.29
CA VAL A 61 2.73 -2.58 -4.35
C VAL A 61 3.76 -3.63 -3.94
N GLN A 62 3.37 -4.90 -3.96
CA GLN A 62 4.26 -6.03 -3.68
C GLN A 62 4.44 -6.86 -4.95
N CYS A 63 5.69 -7.14 -5.29
CA CYS A 63 6.09 -7.66 -6.59
C CYS A 63 6.92 -8.93 -6.43
N ALA A 64 6.32 -10.07 -6.75
CA ALA A 64 7.02 -11.35 -6.85
C ALA A 64 7.42 -11.73 -8.29
N GLY A 65 6.99 -10.94 -9.29
CA GLY A 65 7.30 -11.11 -10.71
C GLY A 65 7.84 -9.82 -11.35
N ASP A 66 7.65 -9.66 -12.65
CA ASP A 66 7.99 -8.45 -13.38
C ASP A 66 6.91 -7.38 -13.13
N CYS A 67 7.33 -6.20 -12.70
CA CYS A 67 6.43 -5.21 -12.10
C CYS A 67 6.75 -3.79 -12.54
N ASP A 68 5.80 -3.14 -13.20
CA ASP A 68 5.89 -1.72 -13.55
C ASP A 68 4.87 -0.92 -12.73
N SER A 69 5.33 -0.09 -11.79
CA SER A 69 4.45 0.73 -10.96
C SER A 69 4.67 2.22 -11.18
N THR A 70 3.57 2.98 -11.24
CA THR A 70 3.58 4.43 -11.35
C THR A 70 2.80 5.07 -10.21
N CYS A 71 3.46 5.97 -9.47
CA CYS A 71 2.88 6.73 -8.37
C CYS A 71 2.93 8.23 -8.67
N ALA A 72 1.79 8.80 -9.06
CA ALA A 72 1.70 10.22 -9.39
C ALA A 72 1.59 11.08 -8.12
N GLY A 73 0.78 10.64 -7.14
CA GLY A 73 0.51 11.41 -5.92
C GLY A 73 1.61 11.38 -4.85
N GLY A 74 2.65 10.55 -5.03
CA GLY A 74 3.73 10.38 -4.05
C GLY A 74 3.34 9.47 -2.87
N GLY A 75 4.29 9.27 -1.96
CA GLY A 75 4.09 8.46 -0.75
C GLY A 75 3.82 6.97 -0.99
N CYS A 76 4.07 6.47 -2.20
CA CYS A 76 3.86 5.06 -2.51
C CYS A 76 5.06 4.21 -2.09
N THR A 77 4.80 2.95 -1.77
CA THR A 77 5.82 1.95 -1.47
C THR A 77 5.75 0.83 -2.50
N GLN A 78 6.88 0.50 -3.12
CA GLN A 78 7.03 -0.72 -3.91
C GLN A 78 8.00 -1.66 -3.18
N GLN A 79 7.61 -2.92 -3.01
CA GLN A 79 8.44 -3.99 -2.50
C GLN A 79 8.65 -5.04 -3.59
N CYS A 80 9.91 -5.35 -3.86
CA CYS A 80 10.33 -6.34 -4.84
C CYS A 80 10.93 -7.52 -4.12
N ASP A 81 10.31 -8.67 -4.30
CA ASP A 81 10.71 -9.93 -3.71
C ASP A 81 11.96 -10.49 -4.38
N GLU A 82 12.45 -11.59 -3.84
CA GLU A 82 13.67 -12.24 -4.29
C GLU A 82 13.61 -12.57 -5.78
N GLY A 83 14.60 -12.10 -6.55
CA GLY A 83 14.73 -12.38 -7.97
C GLY A 83 13.73 -11.65 -8.89
N ALA A 84 12.85 -10.78 -8.35
CA ALA A 84 11.88 -10.03 -9.14
C ALA A 84 12.53 -8.90 -9.96
N THR A 85 11.89 -8.49 -11.06
CA THR A 85 12.26 -7.27 -11.81
C THR A 85 11.23 -6.20 -11.55
N CYS A 86 11.68 -5.03 -11.11
CA CYS A 86 10.79 -3.95 -10.73
C CYS A 86 11.21 -2.62 -11.31
N THR A 87 10.26 -1.97 -11.98
CA THR A 87 10.34 -0.55 -12.33
C THR A 87 9.37 0.23 -11.47
N PHE A 88 9.84 1.35 -10.92
CA PHE A 88 9.01 2.27 -10.15
C PHE A 88 9.20 3.69 -10.62
N SER A 89 8.13 4.31 -11.09
CA SER A 89 8.08 5.72 -11.44
C SER A 89 7.31 6.50 -10.37
N CYS A 90 8.01 7.32 -9.60
CA CYS A 90 7.43 8.21 -8.60
C CYS A 90 7.52 9.66 -9.06
N GLN A 91 6.39 10.23 -9.47
CA GLN A 91 6.31 11.63 -9.87
C GLN A 91 6.12 12.57 -8.67
N GLY A 92 5.51 12.07 -7.59
CA GLY A 92 5.40 12.79 -6.33
C GLY A 92 6.65 12.67 -5.45
N THR A 93 6.52 13.05 -4.18
CA THR A 93 7.60 12.97 -3.20
C THR A 93 7.42 11.77 -2.26
N GLY A 94 8.50 11.35 -1.58
CA GLY A 94 8.41 10.41 -0.46
C GLY A 94 8.09 8.97 -0.85
N CYS A 95 8.37 8.57 -2.09
CA CYS A 95 8.21 7.17 -2.47
C CYS A 95 9.36 6.30 -1.96
N VAL A 96 9.05 5.04 -1.69
CA VAL A 96 10.00 4.06 -1.18
C VAL A 96 10.02 2.84 -2.11
N GLN A 97 11.21 2.46 -2.60
CA GLN A 97 11.44 1.19 -3.28
C GLN A 97 12.29 0.29 -2.39
N GLN A 98 11.83 -0.92 -2.14
CA GLN A 98 12.56 -1.96 -1.40
C GLN A 98 12.89 -3.12 -2.33
N CYS A 99 14.17 -3.47 -2.41
CA CYS A 99 14.69 -4.47 -3.32
C CYS A 99 15.34 -5.58 -2.53
N ASN A 100 14.66 -6.72 -2.44
CA ASN A 100 15.19 -7.89 -1.75
C ASN A 100 16.32 -8.55 -2.56
N THR A 101 17.02 -9.49 -1.92
CA THR A 101 18.16 -10.21 -2.47
C THR A 101 17.90 -10.69 -3.90
N GLY A 102 18.83 -10.41 -4.82
CA GLY A 102 18.75 -10.88 -6.20
C GLY A 102 17.71 -10.18 -7.08
N ALA A 103 16.91 -9.25 -6.55
CA ALA A 103 15.99 -8.46 -7.35
C ALA A 103 16.73 -7.47 -8.25
N THR A 104 16.10 -7.11 -9.38
CA THR A 104 16.55 -6.01 -10.25
C THR A 104 15.57 -4.86 -10.14
N CYS A 105 16.03 -3.73 -9.61
CA CYS A 105 15.19 -2.59 -9.31
C CYS A 105 15.63 -1.35 -10.06
N THR A 106 14.66 -0.67 -10.68
CA THR A 106 14.81 0.64 -11.30
C THR A 106 13.85 1.62 -10.66
N LEU A 107 14.38 2.71 -10.09
CA LEU A 107 13.61 3.82 -9.54
C LEU A 107 13.80 5.07 -10.41
N SER A 108 12.69 5.66 -10.85
CA SER A 108 12.64 6.99 -11.44
C SER A 108 11.89 7.92 -10.47
N CYS A 109 12.61 8.89 -9.91
CA CYS A 109 12.09 9.83 -8.92
C CYS A 109 12.29 11.30 -9.36
N PRO A 110 11.55 11.77 -10.37
CA PRO A 110 11.58 13.18 -10.74
C PRO A 110 10.97 14.11 -9.69
N GLY A 111 10.06 13.63 -8.83
CA GLY A 111 9.47 14.44 -7.76
C GLY A 111 10.42 14.73 -6.59
N GLY A 112 11.48 13.92 -6.44
CA GLY A 112 12.47 14.05 -5.37
C GLY A 112 12.04 13.44 -4.03
N GLY A 113 12.99 13.33 -3.10
CA GLY A 113 12.71 12.80 -1.76
C GLY A 113 12.34 11.31 -1.72
N CYS A 114 12.78 10.52 -2.70
CA CYS A 114 12.54 9.07 -2.70
C CYS A 114 13.66 8.31 -1.98
N THR A 115 13.33 7.12 -1.49
CA THR A 115 14.27 6.19 -0.88
C THR A 115 14.30 4.89 -1.67
N GLN A 116 15.49 4.45 -2.09
CA GLN A 116 15.72 3.11 -2.64
C GLN A 116 16.58 2.32 -1.65
N MET A 117 16.04 1.19 -1.17
CA MET A 117 16.73 0.27 -0.26
C MET A 117 17.08 -1.01 -1.00
N CYS A 118 18.36 -1.38 -0.94
CA CYS A 118 18.93 -2.47 -1.73
C CYS A 118 19.55 -3.50 -0.80
N PHE A 119 18.98 -4.71 -0.77
CA PHE A 119 19.40 -5.76 0.15
C PHE A 119 20.14 -6.88 -0.59
N GLY A 120 21.16 -7.44 0.07
CA GLY A 120 21.88 -8.62 -0.40
C GLY A 120 22.54 -8.39 -1.78
N SER A 121 22.23 -9.26 -2.74
CA SER A 121 22.75 -9.20 -4.12
C SER A 121 21.79 -8.51 -5.10
N ALA A 122 20.90 -7.62 -4.61
CA ALA A 122 20.01 -6.86 -5.47
C ALA A 122 20.81 -5.92 -6.39
N THR A 123 20.31 -5.74 -7.62
CA THR A 123 20.81 -4.73 -8.56
C THR A 123 19.88 -3.54 -8.52
N CYS A 124 20.38 -2.40 -8.08
CA CYS A 124 19.58 -1.19 -7.94
C CYS A 124 20.08 -0.07 -8.83
N THR A 125 19.16 0.58 -9.53
CA THR A 125 19.39 1.80 -10.29
C THR A 125 18.37 2.84 -9.88
N ALA A 126 18.81 4.05 -9.55
CA ALA A 126 17.94 5.18 -9.26
C ALA A 126 18.30 6.39 -10.12
N THR A 127 17.28 7.02 -10.69
CA THR A 127 17.38 8.32 -11.37
C THR A 127 16.56 9.34 -10.62
N CYS A 128 17.22 10.37 -10.09
CA CYS A 128 16.60 11.34 -9.20
C CYS A 128 16.86 12.77 -9.65
N THR A 129 16.11 13.21 -10.65
CA THR A 129 16.24 14.58 -11.19
C THR A 129 15.66 15.63 -10.25
N GLY A 130 14.72 15.27 -9.37
CA GLY A 130 14.13 16.17 -8.36
C GLY A 130 15.01 16.43 -7.14
N GLY A 131 16.10 15.68 -6.97
CA GLY A 131 17.00 15.78 -5.81
C GLY A 131 16.46 15.10 -4.53
N GLY A 132 17.30 15.02 -3.49
CA GLY A 132 16.91 14.47 -2.19
C GLY A 132 16.66 12.96 -2.15
N CYS A 133 17.20 12.20 -3.10
CA CYS A 133 17.12 10.74 -3.04
C CYS A 133 18.13 10.16 -2.07
N ALA A 134 17.67 9.17 -1.29
CA ALA A 134 18.51 8.29 -0.51
C ALA A 134 18.58 6.93 -1.20
N THR A 135 19.79 6.47 -1.53
CA THR A 135 20.09 5.12 -2.00
C THR A 135 21.02 4.48 -0.97
N ASP A 136 20.65 3.30 -0.47
CA ASP A 136 21.56 2.48 0.36
C ASP A 136 22.62 1.79 -0.50
#